data_AF-A0AAE0AYL9-F1
#
_entry.id   AF-A0AAE0AYL9-F1
#
_cell.length_a   1.000
_cell.length_b   1.000
_cell.length_c   1.000
_cell.angle_alpha   90.00
_cell.angle_beta   90.00
_cell.angle_gamma   90.00
#
_symmetry.space_group_name_H-M   'P 1'
#
loop_
_entity.id
_entity.type
_entity.pdbx_description
1 polymer ?
#
loop_
_entity_poly.entity_id
_entity_poly.type
_entity_poly.pdbx_seq_one_letter_code
_entity_poly.pdbx_strand_id
1 'polypeptide(L)'
;MSDMSARYREGTGRSCQQQNNITVEHYYRFNIFNDVIDFQLMELDIRFPDQTMELLALSYALDPTNHFESFNIDDIYTLAKKFYPSDFNERELSDLKR
;
A
#
# COMPACT_ATOMS: atom_id res chain seq x y z
N MET A 1 -12.08 -34.56 15.08
CA MET A 1 -12.54 -33.18 14.80
C MET A 1 -12.08 -32.32 15.95
N SER A 2 -11.37 -31.22 15.69
CA SER A 2 -10.98 -30.28 16.75
C SER A 2 -12.22 -29.53 17.23
N ASP A 3 -12.37 -29.35 18.54
CA ASP A 3 -13.48 -28.57 19.11
C ASP A 3 -13.20 -27.06 18.92
N MET A 4 -13.76 -26.50 17.84
CA MET A 4 -13.61 -25.08 17.50
C MET A 4 -14.44 -24.16 18.40
N SER A 5 -15.41 -24.73 19.14
CA SER A 5 -16.23 -24.02 20.13
C SER A 5 -15.53 -23.91 21.49
N ALA A 6 -14.46 -24.68 21.69
CA ALA A 6 -13.62 -24.57 22.87
C ALA A 6 -13.04 -23.15 22.99
N ARG A 7 -12.79 -22.74 24.24
CA ARG A 7 -12.11 -21.48 24.51
C ARG A 7 -10.70 -21.53 23.94
N TYR A 8 -10.34 -20.50 23.19
CA TYR A 8 -8.97 -20.29 22.76
C TYR A 8 -8.10 -20.05 23.99
N ARG A 9 -6.99 -20.79 24.09
CA ARG A 9 -5.98 -20.60 25.14
C ARG A 9 -4.67 -20.28 24.44
N GLU A 10 -4.25 -19.03 24.56
CA GLU A 10 -2.94 -18.61 24.11
C GLU A 10 -1.87 -19.37 24.91
N GLY A 11 -0.88 -19.97 24.22
CA GLY A 11 0.15 -20.84 24.82
C GLY A 11 1.18 -20.10 25.67
N THR A 12 0.91 -18.86 26.08
CA THR A 12 1.74 -18.09 27.00
C THR A 12 1.46 -18.57 28.42
N GLY A 13 2.48 -19.05 29.14
CA GLY A 13 2.37 -19.72 30.45
C GLY A 13 1.85 -18.86 31.62
N ARG A 14 1.10 -17.78 31.36
CA ARG A 14 0.48 -16.91 32.35
C ARG A 14 -1.03 -16.88 32.12
N SER A 15 -1.75 -17.68 32.90
CA SER A 15 -3.22 -17.78 32.89
C SER A 15 -3.93 -16.44 33.10
N CYS A 16 -3.25 -15.43 33.65
CA CYS A 16 -3.80 -14.12 34.00
C CYS A 16 -4.03 -13.17 32.81
N GLN A 17 -3.58 -13.52 31.59
CA GLN A 17 -3.80 -12.69 30.39
C GLN A 17 -4.97 -13.17 29.51
N GLN A 18 -5.69 -14.22 29.90
CA GLN A 18 -6.89 -14.68 29.19
C GLN A 18 -8.08 -13.75 29.49
N GLN A 19 -7.99 -12.50 29.01
CA GLN A 19 -8.99 -11.46 29.27
C GLN A 19 -10.29 -11.70 28.49
N ASN A 20 -10.26 -12.50 27.41
CA ASN A 20 -11.38 -12.68 26.49
C ASN A 20 -11.80 -14.15 26.33
N ASN A 21 -13.08 -14.45 26.58
CA ASN A 21 -13.71 -15.75 26.32
C ASN A 21 -13.95 -15.99 24.81
N ILE A 22 -12.91 -15.84 23.98
CA ILE A 22 -13.04 -16.10 22.54
C ILE A 22 -12.90 -17.60 22.26
N THR A 23 -13.63 -18.09 21.26
CA THR A 23 -13.51 -19.47 20.80
C THR A 23 -12.30 -19.63 19.88
N VAL A 24 -11.82 -20.87 19.71
CA VAL A 24 -10.77 -21.18 18.72
C VAL A 24 -11.20 -20.73 17.32
N GLU A 25 -12.47 -20.91 16.96
CA GLU A 25 -13.02 -20.42 15.69
C GLU A 25 -12.85 -18.91 15.53
N HIS A 26 -13.20 -18.13 16.56
CA HIS A 26 -13.09 -16.67 16.52
C HIS A 26 -11.63 -16.22 16.36
N TYR A 27 -10.72 -16.84 17.10
CA TYR A 27 -9.29 -16.52 16.99
C TYR A 27 -8.76 -16.71 15.57
N TYR A 28 -9.05 -17.84 14.91
CA TYR A 28 -8.57 -18.06 13.55
C TYR A 28 -9.29 -17.21 12.51
N ARG A 29 -10.62 -17.04 12.62
CA ARG A 29 -11.39 -16.29 11.63
C ARG A 29 -11.22 -14.78 11.72
N PHE A 30 -10.96 -14.27 12.92
CA PHE A 30 -10.94 -12.83 13.17
C PHE A 30 -9.53 -12.37 13.51
N ASN A 31 -8.94 -12.87 14.60
CA ASN A 31 -7.63 -12.40 15.06
C ASN A 31 -6.53 -12.70 14.02
N ILE A 32 -6.29 -13.98 13.70
CA ILE A 32 -5.25 -14.37 12.73
C ILE A 32 -5.51 -13.72 11.36
N PHE A 33 -6.77 -13.67 10.92
CA PHE A 33 -7.11 -13.07 9.65
C PHE A 33 -6.78 -11.57 9.60
N ASN A 34 -7.13 -10.83 10.66
CA ASN A 34 -6.80 -9.40 10.75
C ASN A 34 -5.29 -9.19 10.89
N ASP A 35 -4.59 -10.01 11.69
CA ASP A 35 -3.13 -9.94 11.83
C ASP A 35 -2.43 -10.12 10.46
N VAL A 36 -2.95 -11.02 9.61
CA VAL A 36 -2.46 -11.21 8.24
C VAL A 36 -2.75 -10.00 7.37
N ILE A 37 -3.94 -9.39 7.47
CA ILE A 37 -4.27 -8.15 6.73
C ILE A 37 -3.34 -7.02 7.14
N ASP A 38 -3.16 -6.81 8.45
CA ASP A 38 -2.31 -5.75 8.99
C ASP A 38 -0.86 -5.93 8.52
N PHE A 39 -0.36 -7.18 8.52
CA PHE A 39 0.96 -7.49 7.98
C PHE A 39 1.07 -7.19 6.47
N GLN A 40 0.05 -7.54 5.69
CA GLN A 40 0.02 -7.25 4.25
C GLN A 40 -0.02 -5.75 3.96
N LEU A 41 -0.80 -4.98 4.71
CA LEU A 41 -0.86 -3.52 4.59
C LEU A 41 0.49 -2.90 4.92
N MET A 42 1.11 -3.32 6.04
CA MET A 42 2.45 -2.86 6.41
C MET A 42 3.49 -3.17 5.32
N GLU A 43 3.47 -4.37 4.75
CA GLU A 43 4.38 -4.73 3.65
C GLU A 43 4.12 -3.88 2.39
N LEU A 44 2.86 -3.57 2.07
CA LEU A 44 2.53 -2.68 0.95
C LEU A 44 3.06 -1.26 1.18
N ASP A 45 2.86 -0.71 2.37
CA ASP A 45 3.34 0.63 2.72
C ASP A 45 4.88 0.72 2.67
N ILE A 46 5.57 -0.36 3.06
CA ILE A 46 7.04 -0.45 2.97
C ILE A 46 7.51 -0.55 1.51
N ARG A 47 6.83 -1.33 0.67
CA ARG A 47 7.24 -1.58 -0.72
C ARG A 47 6.84 -0.45 -1.68
N PHE A 48 5.73 0.22 -1.40
CA PHE A 48 5.15 1.29 -2.21
C PHE A 48 4.97 2.54 -1.35
N PRO A 49 6.06 3.19 -0.92
CA PRO A 49 5.96 4.44 -0.20
C PRO A 49 5.25 5.50 -1.07
N ASP A 50 4.64 6.51 -0.43
CA ASP A 50 3.86 7.56 -1.09
C ASP A 50 4.56 8.14 -2.33
N GLN A 51 5.88 8.36 -2.26
CA GLN A 51 6.66 8.88 -3.39
C GLN A 51 6.69 7.92 -4.58
N THR A 52 6.81 6.61 -4.35
CA THR A 52 6.80 5.60 -5.43
C THR A 52 5.40 5.46 -6.03
N MET A 53 4.35 5.53 -5.20
CA MET A 53 2.97 5.52 -5.70
C MET A 53 2.66 6.77 -6.52
N GLU A 54 3.11 7.95 -6.08
CA GLU A 54 2.95 9.20 -6.81
C GLU A 54 3.74 9.18 -8.13
N LEU A 55 4.97 8.67 -8.13
CA LEU A 55 5.75 8.47 -9.35
C LEU A 55 4.98 7.59 -10.36
N LEU A 56 4.42 6.47 -9.90
CA LEU A 56 3.65 5.56 -10.75
C LEU A 56 2.37 6.21 -11.28
N ALA A 57 1.65 6.93 -10.42
CA ALA A 57 0.44 7.64 -10.79
C ALA A 57 0.71 8.72 -11.85
N LEU A 58 1.76 9.52 -11.69
CA LEU A 58 2.16 10.53 -12.68
C LEU A 58 2.68 9.90 -13.98
N SER A 59 3.36 8.75 -13.89
CA SER A 59 3.84 8.00 -15.06
C SER A 59 2.70 7.47 -15.93
N TYR A 60 1.47 7.40 -15.40
CA TYR A 60 0.29 7.04 -16.20
C TYR A 60 0.05 8.01 -17.37
N ALA A 61 0.48 9.26 -17.25
CA ALA A 61 0.41 10.24 -18.35
C ALA A 61 1.31 9.87 -19.55
N LEU A 62 2.22 8.91 -19.39
CA LEU A 62 3.09 8.36 -20.44
C LEU A 62 2.55 7.05 -21.04
N ASP A 63 1.37 6.59 -20.65
CA ASP A 63 0.78 5.36 -21.18
C ASP A 63 0.54 5.49 -22.69
N PRO A 64 1.16 4.65 -23.55
CA PRO A 64 0.98 4.73 -24.99
C PRO A 64 -0.38 4.20 -25.47
N THR A 65 -1.19 3.61 -24.59
CA THR A 65 -2.52 3.07 -24.91
C THR A 65 -3.41 4.14 -25.55
N ASN A 66 -4.17 3.74 -26.58
CA ASN A 66 -5.11 4.60 -27.29
C ASN A 66 -4.52 5.94 -27.78
N HIS A 67 -3.26 5.96 -28.21
CA HIS A 67 -2.54 7.17 -28.64
C HIS A 67 -2.33 8.19 -27.51
N PHE A 68 -1.90 7.71 -26.34
CA PHE A 68 -1.71 8.53 -25.15
C PHE A 68 -3.00 9.21 -24.66
N GLU A 69 -4.09 8.44 -24.60
CA GLU A 69 -5.39 8.94 -24.10
C GLU A 69 -5.28 9.51 -22.68
N SER A 70 -4.40 8.94 -21.86
CA SER A 70 -4.14 9.35 -20.48
C SER A 70 -3.20 10.55 -20.35
N PHE A 71 -2.75 11.12 -21.47
CA PHE A 71 -1.80 12.23 -21.46
C PHE A 71 -2.34 13.44 -20.68
N ASN A 72 -1.55 13.91 -19.73
CA ASN A 72 -1.83 15.11 -18.97
C ASN A 72 -0.53 15.90 -18.76
N ILE A 73 -0.50 17.13 -19.27
CA ILE A 73 0.70 17.95 -19.25
C ILE A 73 1.13 18.37 -17.85
N ASP A 74 0.18 18.59 -16.94
CA ASP A 74 0.48 18.95 -15.57
C ASP A 74 1.08 17.78 -14.79
N ASP A 75 0.66 16.55 -15.12
CA ASP A 75 1.23 15.33 -14.54
C ASP A 75 2.66 15.10 -15.06
N ILE A 76 2.90 15.28 -16.37
CA ILE A 76 4.27 15.21 -16.93
C ILE A 76 5.17 16.30 -16.36
N TYR A 77 4.67 17.53 -16.21
CA TYR A 77 5.44 18.61 -15.60
C TYR A 77 5.82 18.27 -14.16
N THR A 78 4.85 17.75 -13.38
CA THR A 78 5.08 17.35 -11.99
C THR A 78 6.07 16.19 -11.91
N LEU A 79 5.95 15.20 -12.80
CA LEU A 79 6.86 14.07 -12.93
C LEU A 79 8.29 14.54 -13.18
N ALA A 80 8.51 15.35 -14.21
CA ALA A 80 9.82 15.86 -14.58
C ALA A 80 10.44 16.70 -13.46
N LYS A 81 9.68 17.63 -12.89
CA LYS A 81 10.16 18.53 -11.84
C LYS A 81 10.47 17.82 -10.52
N LYS A 82 9.64 16.86 -10.11
CA LYS A 82 9.73 16.23 -8.78
C LYS A 82 10.66 15.02 -8.77
N PHE A 83 10.63 14.19 -9.81
CA PHE A 83 11.34 12.91 -9.84
C PHE A 83 12.58 12.91 -10.74
N TYR A 84 12.67 13.83 -11.71
CA TYR A 84 13.82 13.96 -12.62
C TYR A 84 14.43 15.38 -12.63
N PRO A 85 14.69 16.01 -11.46
CA PRO A 85 15.14 17.40 -11.39
C PRO A 85 16.54 17.65 -12.00
N SER A 86 17.33 16.59 -12.21
CA SER A 86 18.65 16.68 -12.84
C SER A 86 18.62 16.53 -14.36
N ASP A 87 17.53 16.01 -14.92
CA ASP A 87 17.43 15.70 -16.34
C ASP A 87 16.81 16.87 -17.13
N PHE A 88 16.12 17.79 -16.46
CA PHE A 88 15.43 18.92 -17.09
C PHE A 88 15.81 20.24 -16.42
N ASN A 89 16.07 21.26 -17.24
CA ASN A 89 16.25 22.63 -16.77
C ASN A 89 14.94 23.43 -16.81
N GLU A 90 14.91 24.58 -16.13
CA GLU A 90 13.70 25.43 -16.03
C GLU A 90 13.13 25.88 -17.39
N ARG A 91 13.97 26.03 -18.43
CA ARG A 91 13.49 26.38 -19.77
C ARG A 91 12.77 25.20 -20.41
N GLU A 92 13.34 24.00 -20.33
CA GLU A 92 12.71 22.77 -20.84
C GLU A 92 11.38 22.47 -20.12
N LEU A 93 11.33 22.68 -18.80
CA LEU A 93 10.09 22.55 -18.03
C LEU A 93 9.05 23.63 -18.39
N SER A 94 9.48 24.85 -18.73
CA SER A 94 8.58 25.92 -19.18
C SER A 94 8.04 25.65 -20.58
N ASP A 95 8.87 25.10 -21.47
CA ASP A 95 8.46 24.72 -22.83
C ASP A 95 7.42 23.60 -22.83
N LEU A 96 7.43 22.74 -21.81
CA LEU A 96 6.44 21.69 -21.64
C LEU A 96 5.02 22.23 -21.45
N LYS A 97 4.83 23.39 -20.81
CA LYS A 97 3.51 23.99 -20.54
C LYS A 97 3.00 24.93 -21.64
N ARG A 98 3.73 25.04 -22.76
CA ARG A 98 3.47 26.01 -23.83
C ARG A 98 2.53 25.48 -24.91
#